data_AF-A0A263DFU3-F1
#
_entry.id   AF-A0A263DFU3-F1
#
_cell.length_a   1.000
_cell.length_b   1.000
_cell.length_c   1.000
_cell.angle_alpha   90.00
_cell.angle_beta   90.00
_cell.angle_gamma   90.00
#
_symmetry.space_group_name_H-M   'P 1'
#
loop_
_entity.id
_entity.type
_entity.pdbx_description
1 polymer ?
#
loop_
_entity_poly.entity_id
_entity_poly.type
_entity_poly.pdbx_seq_one_letter_code
_entity_poly.pdbx_strand_id
1 'polypeptide(L)'
;MRWATRAGVHIDRAACAWLIRRAVDEDAEFVFVDDPEQVPGDATPFDMRGVVLGHQGADCSFETILRHHGLADPVLWSLARIVHEADLEDGLFDAPEAAGLDVVLRGLSMVCDDAAVLAVTRPVFDGLYEYFRRATLLDRPPA
;
A
#
# COMPACT_ATOMS: atom_id res chain seq x y z
N MET A 1 1.15 10.76 13.34
CA MET A 1 2.01 11.78 12.68
C MET A 1 1.43 12.13 11.32
N ARG A 2 1.92 13.17 10.63
CA ARG A 2 1.50 13.45 9.24
C ARG A 2 2.38 12.69 8.25
N TRP A 3 1.75 12.18 7.20
CA TRP A 3 2.38 11.42 6.13
C TRP A 3 1.96 12.00 4.80
N ALA A 4 2.89 12.16 3.87
CA ALA A 4 2.60 12.78 2.58
C ALA A 4 2.85 11.81 1.42
N THR A 5 1.93 11.78 0.46
CA THR A 5 2.10 11.10 -0.83
C THR A 5 1.52 11.96 -1.96
N ARG A 6 1.74 11.56 -3.21
CA ARG A 6 1.19 12.29 -4.35
C ARG A 6 -0.32 12.13 -4.42
N ALA A 7 -1.02 13.18 -4.86
CA ALA A 7 -2.43 13.10 -5.21
C ALA A 7 -2.65 12.10 -6.36
N GLY A 8 -3.87 11.59 -6.48
CA GLY A 8 -4.17 10.48 -7.39
C GLY A 8 -3.69 9.16 -6.80
N VAL A 9 -4.31 8.78 -5.69
CA VAL A 9 -4.03 7.53 -4.98
C VAL A 9 -4.42 6.33 -5.84
N HIS A 10 -3.43 5.49 -6.12
CA HIS A 10 -3.58 4.18 -6.76
C HIS A 10 -3.16 3.08 -5.79
N ILE A 11 -2.97 1.86 -6.31
CA ILE A 11 -2.74 0.65 -5.52
C ILE A 11 -1.60 0.77 -4.50
N ASP A 12 -0.37 1.14 -4.91
CA ASP A 12 0.77 1.18 -3.99
C ASP A 12 0.58 2.25 -2.89
N ARG A 13 0.06 3.45 -3.23
CA ARG A 13 -0.26 4.50 -2.25
C ARG A 13 -1.31 4.06 -1.24
N ALA A 14 -2.40 3.44 -1.71
CA ALA A 14 -3.47 2.97 -0.85
C ALA A 14 -2.97 1.85 0.08
N ALA A 15 -2.19 0.92 -0.45
CA ALA A 15 -1.58 -0.17 0.30
C ALA A 15 -0.59 0.35 1.35
N CYS A 16 0.30 1.28 0.97
CA CYS A 16 1.27 1.91 1.86
C CYS A 16 0.57 2.67 2.99
N ALA A 17 -0.46 3.46 2.67
CA ALA A 17 -1.23 4.19 3.67
C ALA A 17 -1.94 3.25 4.67
N TRP A 18 -2.47 2.12 4.18
CA TRP A 18 -3.01 1.08 5.05
C TRP A 18 -1.92 0.44 5.93
N LEU A 19 -0.77 0.10 5.36
CA LEU A 19 0.36 -0.51 6.09
C LEU A 19 0.88 0.41 7.18
N ILE A 20 1.07 1.70 6.86
CA ILE A 20 1.50 2.73 7.81
C ILE A 20 0.52 2.76 8.98
N ARG A 21 -0.79 2.90 8.72
CA ARG A 21 -1.81 2.89 9.78
C ARG A 21 -1.85 1.60 10.59
N ARG A 22 -1.54 0.47 9.97
CA ARG A 22 -1.66 -0.84 10.63
C ARG A 22 -0.46 -1.16 11.52
N ALA A 23 0.74 -0.83 11.07
CA ALA A 23 1.97 -1.42 11.62
C ALA A 23 3.05 -0.40 11.98
N VAL A 24 2.87 0.88 11.64
CA VAL A 24 3.89 1.94 11.86
C VAL A 24 3.36 3.07 12.73
N ASP A 25 2.20 3.63 12.39
CA ASP A 25 1.61 4.81 13.03
C ASP A 25 0.08 4.73 12.95
N GLU A 26 -0.56 4.24 14.03
CA GLU A 26 -2.01 4.04 14.09
C GLU A 26 -2.83 5.32 13.92
N ASP A 27 -2.24 6.46 14.31
CA ASP A 27 -2.83 7.80 14.23
C ASP A 27 -2.34 8.58 13.00
N ALA A 28 -1.92 7.87 11.93
CA ALA A 28 -1.44 8.50 10.72
C ALA A 28 -2.51 9.36 10.02
N GLU A 29 -2.17 10.63 9.83
CA GLU A 29 -2.90 11.59 9.01
C GLU A 29 -2.22 11.74 7.66
N PHE A 30 -2.99 11.61 6.57
CA PHE A 30 -2.46 11.64 5.22
C PHE A 30 -2.70 12.97 4.54
N VAL A 31 -1.67 13.47 3.86
CA VAL A 31 -1.67 14.68 3.06
C VAL A 31 -1.34 14.29 1.62
N PHE A 32 -2.12 14.81 0.67
CA PHE A 32 -1.94 14.57 -0.75
C PHE A 32 -1.45 15.86 -1.40
N VAL A 33 -0.36 15.75 -2.16
CA VAL A 33 0.26 16.90 -2.83
C VAL A 33 0.44 16.63 -4.32
N ASP A 34 0.36 17.68 -5.13
CA ASP A 34 0.60 17.57 -6.57
C ASP A 34 2.10 17.61 -6.89
N ASP A 35 2.86 18.37 -6.10
CA ASP A 35 4.30 18.55 -6.24
C ASP A 35 5.04 18.12 -4.94
N PRO A 36 6.11 17.31 -5.02
CA PRO A 36 6.94 16.97 -3.86
C PRO A 36 7.48 18.17 -3.07
N GLU A 37 7.66 19.34 -3.70
CA GLU A 37 8.06 20.58 -3.01
C GLU A 37 6.98 21.11 -2.04
N GLN A 38 5.73 20.65 -2.18
CA GLN A 38 4.61 21.03 -1.33
C GLN A 38 4.47 20.15 -0.08
N VAL A 39 5.33 19.13 0.09
CA VAL A 39 5.31 18.27 1.27
C VAL A 39 5.52 19.12 2.54
N PRO A 40 4.59 19.09 3.51
CA PRO A 40 4.75 19.81 4.75
C PRO A 40 6.02 19.37 5.50
N GLY A 41 6.75 20.31 6.11
CA GLY A 41 7.99 20.00 6.83
C GLY A 41 7.81 19.10 8.06
N ASP A 42 6.57 18.93 8.53
CA ASP A 42 6.16 18.02 9.60
C ASP A 42 5.59 16.68 9.09
N ALA A 43 5.58 16.46 7.77
CA ALA A 43 5.07 15.23 7.16
C ALA A 43 6.19 14.31 6.68
N THR A 44 6.03 13.01 6.90
CA THR A 44 6.95 11.98 6.38
C THR A 44 6.51 11.57 4.96
N PRO A 45 7.32 11.79 3.92
CA PRO A 45 6.93 11.44 2.56
C PRO A 45 7.10 9.94 2.27
N PHE A 46 6.16 9.36 1.54
CA PHE A 46 6.17 7.97 1.06
C PHE A 46 5.57 7.87 -0.34
N ASP A 47 5.95 6.83 -1.08
CA ASP A 47 5.54 6.62 -2.48
C ASP A 47 5.70 7.86 -3.38
N MET A 48 6.86 8.49 -3.25
CA MET A 48 7.30 9.58 -4.11
C MET A 48 8.69 9.30 -4.66
N ARG A 49 9.00 9.89 -5.81
CA ARG A 49 10.32 9.75 -6.41
C ARG A 49 11.40 10.31 -5.47
N GLY A 50 12.40 9.49 -5.16
CA GLY A 50 13.59 9.92 -4.42
C GLY A 50 13.42 10.02 -2.90
N VAL A 51 12.27 9.61 -2.35
CA VAL A 51 12.06 9.58 -0.90
C VAL A 51 12.44 8.22 -0.32
N VAL A 52 12.81 8.19 0.96
CA VAL A 52 13.30 6.96 1.62
C VAL A 52 12.26 5.84 1.59
N LEU A 53 10.97 6.19 1.70
CA LEU A 53 9.83 5.26 1.70
C LEU A 53 9.12 5.23 0.34
N GLY A 54 9.85 5.48 -0.75
CA GLY A 54 9.39 5.26 -2.13
C GLY A 54 9.95 3.95 -2.70
N HIS A 55 9.83 3.76 -4.01
CA HIS A 55 10.47 2.63 -4.72
C HIS A 55 11.99 2.61 -4.52
N GLN A 56 12.56 1.44 -4.25
CA GLN A 56 14.00 1.25 -4.07
C GLN A 56 14.50 0.02 -4.83
N GLY A 57 15.30 0.25 -5.87
CA GLY A 57 15.79 -0.85 -6.71
C GLY A 57 14.63 -1.54 -7.43
N ALA A 58 14.36 -2.80 -7.10
CA ALA A 58 13.23 -3.58 -7.61
C ALA A 58 12.04 -3.61 -6.64
N ASP A 59 12.17 -3.07 -5.43
CA ASP A 59 11.09 -3.08 -4.45
C ASP A 59 10.10 -1.91 -4.72
N CYS A 60 8.79 -2.19 -4.66
CA CYS A 60 7.78 -1.13 -4.61
C CYS A 60 7.80 -0.40 -3.25
N SER A 61 7.00 0.65 -3.09
CA SER A 61 7.00 1.43 -1.84
C SER A 61 6.54 0.58 -0.65
N PHE A 62 5.56 -0.30 -0.84
CA PHE A 62 5.08 -1.19 0.21
C PHE A 62 6.20 -2.10 0.75
N GLU A 63 6.94 -2.75 -0.14
CA GLU A 63 8.10 -3.58 0.22
C GLU A 63 9.19 -2.76 0.93
N THR A 64 9.46 -1.56 0.41
CA THR A 64 10.43 -0.64 1.01
C THR A 64 10.05 -0.28 2.45
N ILE A 65 8.77 0.01 2.73
CA ILE A 65 8.27 0.30 4.08
C ILE A 65 8.44 -0.92 4.99
N LEU A 66 8.08 -2.13 4.52
CA LEU A 66 8.28 -3.35 5.30
C LEU A 66 9.74 -3.53 5.70
N ARG A 67 10.68 -3.37 4.75
CA ARG A 67 12.12 -3.49 5.03
C ARG A 67 12.61 -2.40 5.97
N HIS A 68 12.23 -1.15 5.71
CA HIS A 68 12.68 0.02 6.47
C HIS A 68 12.32 -0.11 7.96
N HIS A 69 11.10 -0.57 8.25
CA HIS A 69 10.61 -0.74 9.62
C HIS A 69 10.86 -2.14 10.21
N GLY A 70 11.55 -3.04 9.50
CA GLY A 70 11.84 -4.39 9.98
C GLY A 70 10.59 -5.27 10.19
N LEU A 71 9.53 -5.04 9.41
CA LEU A 71 8.26 -5.74 9.52
C LEU A 71 8.38 -7.12 8.85
N ALA A 72 8.41 -8.18 9.67
CA ALA A 72 8.66 -9.55 9.23
C ALA A 72 7.40 -10.45 9.21
N ASP A 73 6.20 -9.88 9.38
CA ASP A 73 4.95 -10.64 9.31
C ASP A 73 4.79 -11.28 7.92
N PRO A 74 4.76 -12.62 7.81
CA PRO A 74 4.66 -13.29 6.51
C PRO A 74 3.37 -12.94 5.75
N VAL A 75 2.29 -12.58 6.44
CA VAL A 75 1.03 -12.17 5.81
C VAL A 75 1.19 -10.82 5.12
N LEU A 76 1.92 -9.89 5.74
CA LEU A 76 2.24 -8.61 5.11
C LEU A 76 3.11 -8.82 3.86
N TRP A 77 4.07 -9.75 3.92
CA TRP A 77 4.89 -10.11 2.75
C TRP A 77 4.09 -10.81 1.65
N SER A 78 3.02 -11.55 1.96
CA SER A 78 2.09 -12.04 0.94
C SER A 78 1.35 -10.90 0.25
N LEU A 79 0.88 -9.90 1.00
CA LEU A 79 0.27 -8.70 0.42
C LEU A 79 1.27 -7.90 -0.41
N ALA A 80 2.52 -7.80 0.03
CA ALA A 80 3.58 -7.10 -0.69
C ALA A 80 3.75 -7.64 -2.12
N ARG A 81 3.69 -8.96 -2.32
CA ARG A 81 3.76 -9.58 -3.65
C ARG A 81 2.60 -9.18 -4.55
N ILE A 82 1.39 -9.12 -4.00
CA ILE A 82 0.19 -8.70 -4.76
C ILE A 82 0.30 -7.23 -5.15
N VAL A 83 0.74 -6.37 -4.22
CA VAL A 83 0.93 -4.94 -4.48
C VAL A 83 2.05 -4.71 -5.49
N HIS A 84 3.15 -5.45 -5.40
CA HIS A 84 4.26 -5.41 -6.34
C HIS A 84 3.78 -5.70 -7.76
N GLU A 85 3.10 -6.83 -7.99
CA GLU A 85 2.61 -7.17 -9.33
C GLU A 85 1.57 -6.18 -9.84
N ALA A 86 0.78 -5.60 -8.95
CA ALA A 86 -0.21 -4.60 -9.33
C ALA A 86 0.40 -3.25 -9.72
N ASP A 87 1.55 -2.88 -9.14
CA ASP A 87 2.18 -1.57 -9.34
C ASP A 87 3.29 -1.61 -10.41
N LEU A 88 4.09 -2.67 -10.43
CA LEU A 88 5.25 -2.80 -11.33
C LEU A 88 4.95 -3.66 -12.57
N GLU A 89 4.00 -4.60 -12.49
CA GLU A 89 3.55 -5.46 -13.60
C GLU A 89 4.72 -6.18 -14.33
N ASP A 90 5.76 -6.59 -13.60
CA ASP A 90 6.99 -7.17 -14.16
C ASP A 90 7.05 -8.71 -14.14
N GLY A 91 6.08 -9.36 -13.48
CA GLY A 91 5.93 -10.81 -13.43
C GLY A 91 6.88 -11.50 -12.46
N LEU A 92 7.42 -10.80 -11.47
CA LEU A 92 8.31 -11.37 -10.45
C LEU A 92 7.59 -12.38 -9.54
N PHE A 93 6.32 -12.15 -9.24
CA PHE A 93 5.49 -12.98 -8.37
C PHE A 93 4.26 -13.53 -9.09
N ASP A 94 3.89 -14.77 -8.75
CA ASP A 94 2.61 -15.35 -9.15
C ASP A 94 1.50 -14.84 -8.22
N ALA A 95 0.89 -13.70 -8.59
CA ALA A 95 -0.16 -13.04 -7.83
C ALA A 95 -1.42 -12.81 -8.70
N PRO A 96 -2.26 -13.83 -8.93
CA PRO A 96 -3.43 -13.73 -9.80
C PRO A 96 -4.46 -12.69 -9.34
N GLU A 97 -4.44 -12.30 -8.06
CA GLU A 97 -5.31 -11.27 -7.49
C GLU A 97 -4.92 -9.83 -7.92
N ALA A 98 -3.67 -9.61 -8.35
CA ALA A 98 -3.08 -8.29 -8.54
C ALA A 98 -3.84 -7.46 -9.58
N ALA A 99 -4.03 -7.99 -10.79
CA ALA A 99 -4.69 -7.26 -11.88
C ALA A 99 -6.14 -6.88 -11.53
N GLY A 100 -6.86 -7.76 -10.83
CA GLY A 100 -8.23 -7.47 -10.40
C GLY A 100 -8.29 -6.39 -9.32
N LEU A 101 -7.42 -6.47 -8.32
CA LEU A 101 -7.32 -5.49 -7.24
C LEU A 101 -6.94 -4.10 -7.79
N ASP A 102 -5.95 -4.08 -8.68
CA ASP A 102 -5.50 -2.86 -9.35
C ASP A 102 -6.65 -2.17 -10.13
N VAL A 103 -7.37 -2.91 -10.98
CA VAL A 103 -8.49 -2.34 -11.75
C VAL A 103 -9.55 -1.72 -10.83
N VAL A 104 -9.87 -2.37 -9.72
CA VAL A 104 -10.82 -1.85 -8.74
C VAL A 104 -10.31 -0.55 -8.13
N LEU A 105 -9.06 -0.50 -7.68
CA LEU A 105 -8.48 0.67 -7.02
C LEU A 105 -8.28 1.84 -7.99
N ARG A 106 -7.82 1.58 -9.22
CA ARG A 106 -7.76 2.58 -10.29
C ARG A 106 -9.17 3.12 -10.58
N GLY A 107 -10.17 2.26 -10.69
CA GLY A 107 -11.58 2.67 -10.86
C GLY A 107 -12.10 3.56 -9.74
N LEU A 108 -11.78 3.24 -8.48
CA LEU A 108 -12.13 4.10 -7.33
C LEU A 108 -11.50 5.49 -7.45
N SER A 109 -10.24 5.60 -7.85
CA SER A 109 -9.56 6.89 -8.04
C SER A 109 -10.19 7.78 -9.12
N MET A 110 -11.00 7.22 -10.03
CA MET A 110 -11.72 7.98 -11.05
C MET A 110 -13.04 8.59 -10.54
N VAL A 111 -13.58 8.11 -9.42
CA VAL A 111 -14.90 8.50 -8.90
C VAL A 111 -14.86 9.05 -7.47
N CYS A 112 -13.73 8.93 -6.78
CA CYS A 112 -13.52 9.36 -5.41
C CYS A 112 -12.31 10.30 -5.33
N ASP A 113 -12.31 11.19 -4.33
CA ASP A 113 -11.08 11.87 -3.92
C ASP A 113 -10.14 10.92 -3.14
N ASP A 114 -8.89 11.33 -2.95
CA ASP A 114 -7.85 10.50 -2.34
C ASP A 114 -8.20 10.05 -0.91
N ALA A 115 -8.83 10.91 -0.12
CA ALA A 115 -9.25 10.58 1.24
C ALA A 115 -10.35 9.50 1.24
N ALA A 116 -11.32 9.61 0.33
CA ALA A 116 -12.36 8.61 0.12
C ALA A 116 -11.79 7.29 -0.42
N VAL A 117 -10.81 7.32 -1.34
CA VAL A 117 -10.10 6.11 -1.79
C VAL A 117 -9.45 5.40 -0.60
N LEU A 118 -8.72 6.10 0.27
CA LEU A 118 -8.13 5.50 1.47
C LEU A 118 -9.19 4.94 2.43
N ALA A 119 -10.32 5.62 2.60
CA ALA A 119 -11.40 5.15 3.46
C ALA A 119 -12.04 3.86 2.94
N VAL A 120 -12.23 3.74 1.62
CA VAL A 120 -12.81 2.54 0.97
C VAL A 120 -11.82 1.38 0.92
N THR A 121 -10.54 1.66 0.63
CA THR A 121 -9.52 0.61 0.48
C THR A 121 -9.06 0.03 1.82
N ARG A 122 -9.18 0.78 2.92
CA ARG A 122 -8.85 0.28 4.27
C ARG A 122 -9.51 -1.07 4.60
N PRO A 123 -10.85 -1.21 4.59
CA PRO A 123 -11.49 -2.50 4.87
C PRO A 123 -11.17 -3.58 3.82
N VAL A 124 -10.81 -3.20 2.59
CA VAL A 124 -10.36 -4.15 1.57
C VAL A 124 -9.04 -4.80 1.98
N PHE A 125 -8.04 -3.99 2.35
CA PHE A 125 -6.75 -4.51 2.82
C PHE A 125 -6.85 -5.22 4.17
N ASP A 126 -7.73 -4.77 5.08
CA ASP A 126 -8.02 -5.51 6.32
C ASP A 126 -8.59 -6.90 6.01
N GLY A 127 -9.51 -7.00 5.04
CA GLY A 127 -10.08 -8.25 4.58
C GLY A 127 -9.06 -9.16 3.90
N LEU A 128 -8.23 -8.62 3.01
CA LEU A 128 -7.14 -9.36 2.36
C LEU A 128 -6.14 -9.89 3.39
N TYR A 129 -5.71 -9.05 4.34
CA TYR A 129 -4.83 -9.48 5.42
C TYR A 129 -5.44 -10.65 6.21
N GLU A 130 -6.70 -10.54 6.65
CA GLU A 130 -7.33 -11.62 7.42
C GLU A 130 -7.55 -12.88 6.56
N TYR A 131 -7.85 -12.74 5.27
CA TYR A 131 -7.94 -13.87 4.33
C TYR A 131 -6.61 -14.63 4.26
N PHE A 132 -5.50 -13.94 3.99
CA PHE A 132 -4.19 -14.58 3.92
C PHE A 132 -3.73 -15.11 5.27
N ARG A 133 -4.00 -14.39 6.37
CA ARG A 133 -3.73 -14.86 7.73
C ARG A 133 -4.45 -16.16 8.02
N ARG A 134 -5.73 -16.28 7.69
CA ARG A 134 -6.49 -17.52 7.85
C ARG A 134 -5.97 -18.61 6.93
N ALA A 135 -5.60 -18.27 5.69
CA ALA A 135 -5.02 -19.23 4.76
C ALA A 135 -3.73 -19.85 5.31
N THR A 136 -2.84 -19.01 5.87
CA THR A 136 -1.61 -19.46 6.54
C THR A 136 -1.90 -20.34 7.76
N LEU A 137 -2.87 -19.97 8.59
CA LEU A 137 -3.21 -20.75 9.80
C LEU A 137 -3.88 -22.09 9.48
N LEU A 138 -4.66 -22.16 8.39
CA LEU A 138 -5.40 -23.35 7.97
C LEU A 138 -4.62 -24.23 6.99
N ASP A 139 -3.50 -23.74 6.46
CA ASP A 139 -2.75 -24.35 5.35
C ASP A 139 -3.64 -24.62 4.10
N ARG A 140 -4.63 -23.74 3.87
CA ARG A 140 -5.56 -23.77 2.74
C ARG A 140 -6.36 -22.47 2.65
N PRO A 141 -6.92 -22.09 1.48
CA PRO A 141 -7.83 -20.95 1.37
C PRO A 141 -9.02 -21.05 2.35
N PRO A 142 -9.39 -19.96 3.03
CA PRO A 142 -10.60 -19.90 3.85
C PRO A 142 -11.86 -19.99 2.96
N ALA A 143 -12.95 -20.52 3.54
CA ALA A 143 -14.24 -20.72 2.88
C ALA A 143 -15.05 -19.43 2.76
#